data_AF-A0A7Y5IG41-F1
#
_entry.id   AF-A0A7Y5IG41-F1
#
_cell.length_a   1.000
_cell.length_b   1.000
_cell.length_c   1.000
_cell.angle_alpha   90.00
_cell.angle_beta   90.00
_cell.angle_gamma   90.00
#
_symmetry.space_group_name_H-M   'P 1'
#
loop_
_entity.id
_entity.type
_entity.pdbx_description
1 polymer ?
#
loop_
_entity_poly.entity_id
_entity_poly.type
_entity_poly.pdbx_seq_one_letter_code
_entity_poly.pdbx_strand_id
1 'polypeptide(L)'
;MSKATEPTVTTALALQHGLTEEEYNKVLAILGRTPTYTELGIYSVMWSEHCSYKNSIAQLKTLPRSGKRLLVGAGEENAGLVD
;
A
#
# COMPACT_ATOMS: atom_id res chain seq x y z
N MET A 1 -13.41 29.04 5.22
CA MET A 1 -13.75 27.80 4.48
C MET A 1 -14.48 26.88 5.43
N SER A 2 -15.72 26.46 5.12
CA SER A 2 -16.43 25.50 5.97
C SER A 2 -15.71 24.15 5.89
N LYS A 3 -15.41 23.53 7.03
CA LYS A 3 -14.99 22.12 7.05
C LYS A 3 -16.18 21.31 6.54
N ALA A 4 -16.06 20.71 5.36
CA ALA A 4 -17.00 19.67 4.95
C ALA A 4 -16.98 18.56 6.01
N THR A 5 -18.16 18.14 6.47
CA THR A 5 -18.28 17.05 7.43
C THR A 5 -17.88 15.76 6.72
N GLU A 6 -16.73 15.20 7.10
CA GLU A 6 -16.28 13.91 6.55
C GLU A 6 -17.21 12.77 7.02
N PRO A 7 -17.42 11.74 6.18
CA PRO A 7 -18.17 10.56 6.61
C PRO A 7 -17.43 9.84 7.75
N THR A 8 -18.20 9.28 8.68
CA THR A 8 -17.63 8.46 9.76
C THR A 8 -17.07 7.17 9.18
N VAL A 9 -15.79 6.89 9.45
CA VAL A 9 -15.15 5.67 9.00
C VAL A 9 -15.60 4.48 9.84
N THR A 10 -16.20 3.51 9.17
CA THR A 10 -16.67 2.23 9.75
C THR A 10 -16.00 1.08 9.03
N THR A 11 -16.04 -0.12 9.62
CA THR A 11 -15.55 -1.35 8.96
C THR A 11 -16.24 -1.58 7.62
N ALA A 12 -17.55 -1.35 7.53
CA ALA A 12 -18.30 -1.48 6.28
C ALA A 12 -17.80 -0.51 5.19
N LEU A 13 -17.46 0.73 5.57
CA LEU A 13 -16.88 1.70 4.65
C LEU A 13 -15.48 1.28 4.20
N ALA A 14 -14.65 0.75 5.12
CA ALA A 14 -13.32 0.25 4.77
C ALA A 14 -13.38 -0.91 3.76
N LEU A 15 -14.34 -1.83 3.94
CA LEU A 15 -14.59 -2.92 2.99
C LEU A 15 -15.04 -2.41 1.62
N GLN A 16 -15.93 -1.40 1.58
CA GLN A 16 -16.33 -0.74 0.32
C GLN A 16 -15.15 -0.05 -0.38
N HIS A 17 -14.18 0.43 0.39
CA HIS A 17 -12.92 0.99 -0.11
C HIS A 17 -11.89 -0.08 -0.52
N GLY A 18 -12.25 -1.36 -0.53
CA GLY A 18 -11.38 -2.44 -1.02
C GLY A 18 -10.31 -2.91 -0.04
N LEU A 19 -10.35 -2.46 1.21
CA LEU A 19 -9.60 -3.09 2.29
C LEU A 19 -10.32 -4.37 2.73
N THR A 20 -9.56 -5.36 3.17
CA THR A 20 -10.10 -6.49 3.94
C THR A 20 -10.31 -6.10 5.41
N GLU A 21 -11.08 -6.89 6.15
CA GLU A 21 -11.24 -6.68 7.60
C GLU A 21 -9.89 -6.72 8.34
N GLU A 22 -9.01 -7.65 7.93
CA GLU A 22 -7.68 -7.77 8.52
C GLU A 22 -6.81 -6.53 8.25
N GLU A 23 -6.83 -6.00 7.01
CA GLU A 23 -6.12 -4.78 6.67
C GLU A 23 -6.67 -3.57 7.45
N TYR A 24 -7.99 -3.44 7.56
CA TYR A 24 -8.58 -2.35 8.35
C TYR A 24 -8.24 -2.46 9.84
N ASN A 25 -8.27 -3.67 10.42
CA ASN A 25 -7.83 -3.89 11.80
C ASN A 25 -6.35 -3.54 12.00
N LYS A 26 -5.48 -3.83 11.01
CA LYS A 26 -4.08 -3.39 11.04
C LYS A 26 -3.96 -1.87 11.00
N VAL A 27 -4.76 -1.18 10.19
CA VAL A 27 -4.79 0.30 10.16
C VAL A 27 -5.15 0.85 11.54
N LEU A 28 -6.18 0.32 12.19
CA LEU A 28 -6.57 0.71 13.55
C LEU A 28 -5.44 0.47 14.56
N ALA A 29 -4.76 -0.67 14.48
CA ALA A 29 -3.64 -1.00 15.36
C ALA A 29 -2.43 -0.07 15.15
N ILE A 30 -2.12 0.28 13.89
CA ILE A 30 -1.02 1.20 13.54
C ILE A 30 -1.30 2.61 14.03
N LEU A 31 -2.52 3.10 13.87
CA LEU A 31 -2.88 4.48 14.23
C LEU A 31 -3.28 4.64 15.69
N GLY A 32 -3.72 3.57 16.36
CA GLY A 32 -4.29 3.61 17.71
C GLY A 32 -5.64 4.35 17.80
N ARG A 33 -6.27 4.65 16.66
CA ARG A 33 -7.56 5.35 16.53
C ARG A 33 -8.22 5.00 15.20
N THR A 34 -9.48 5.38 15.06
CA THR A 34 -10.16 5.37 13.75
C THR A 34 -9.48 6.36 12.78
N PRO A 35 -9.16 5.96 11.53
CA PRO A 35 -8.64 6.87 10.53
C PRO A 35 -9.69 7.90 10.11
N THR A 36 -9.25 9.07 9.62
CA THR A 36 -10.13 10.00 8.89
C THR A 36 -10.53 9.42 7.54
N TYR A 37 -11.51 10.03 6.87
CA TYR A 37 -11.92 9.53 5.55
C TYR A 37 -10.78 9.62 4.53
N THR A 38 -10.00 10.70 4.58
CA THR A 38 -8.81 10.85 3.75
C THR A 38 -7.74 9.81 4.05
N GLU A 39 -7.46 9.54 5.34
CA GLU A 39 -6.49 8.50 5.74
C GLU A 39 -6.94 7.11 5.27
N LEU A 40 -8.23 6.79 5.39
CA LEU A 40 -8.80 5.54 4.86
C LEU A 40 -8.53 5.40 3.36
N GLY A 41 -8.78 6.47 2.58
CA GLY A 41 -8.52 6.49 1.15
C GLY A 41 -7.05 6.26 0.80
N ILE A 42 -6.13 6.84 1.56
CA ILE A 42 -4.69 6.63 1.39
C ILE A 42 -4.32 5.16 1.63
N TYR A 43 -4.78 4.57 2.74
CA TYR A 43 -4.51 3.15 3.03
C TYR A 43 -5.09 2.22 1.95
N SER A 44 -6.33 2.48 1.53
CA SER A 44 -7.02 1.73 0.47
C SER A 44 -6.18 1.64 -0.82
N VAL A 45 -5.68 2.78 -1.32
CA VAL A 45 -4.90 2.79 -2.57
C VAL A 45 -3.51 2.20 -2.35
N MET A 46 -2.80 2.64 -1.31
CA MET A 46 -1.40 2.23 -1.08
C MET A 46 -1.26 0.74 -0.78
N TRP A 47 -2.28 0.11 -0.20
CA TRP A 47 -2.30 -1.33 0.11
C TRP A 47 -3.05 -2.16 -0.94
N SER A 48 -3.51 -1.56 -2.04
CA SER A 48 -4.01 -2.29 -3.20
C SER A 48 -2.90 -3.15 -3.82
N GLU A 49 -3.27 -4.22 -4.56
CA GLU A 49 -2.26 -5.04 -5.27
C GLU A 49 -1.44 -4.19 -6.25
N HIS A 50 -2.06 -3.22 -6.91
CA HIS A 50 -1.40 -2.38 -7.90
C HIS A 50 -0.21 -1.60 -7.32
N CYS A 51 -0.35 -1.06 -6.10
CA CYS A 51 0.70 -0.28 -5.46
C CYS A 51 1.65 -1.14 -4.62
N SER A 52 1.12 -2.17 -3.94
CA SER A 52 1.88 -2.93 -2.94
C SER A 52 2.55 -4.19 -3.47
N TYR A 53 2.14 -4.70 -4.63
CA TYR A 53 2.57 -5.99 -5.17
C TYR A 53 2.36 -7.16 -4.19
N LYS A 54 1.39 -7.05 -3.27
CA LYS A 54 1.27 -7.94 -2.10
C LYS A 54 1.20 -9.44 -2.43
N ASN A 55 0.62 -9.80 -3.58
CA ASN A 55 0.60 -11.18 -4.05
C ASN A 55 1.84 -11.55 -4.86
N SER A 56 2.32 -10.63 -5.70
CA SER A 56 3.39 -10.89 -6.67
C SER A 56 4.81 -10.79 -6.08
N ILE A 57 5.00 -10.03 -5.01
CA ILE A 57 6.32 -9.72 -4.44
C ILE A 57 7.09 -10.97 -3.96
N ALA A 58 6.37 -11.98 -3.47
CA ALA A 58 6.99 -13.23 -3.02
C ALA A 58 7.64 -13.98 -4.20
N GLN A 59 6.98 -14.00 -5.35
CA GLN A 59 7.50 -14.64 -6.56
C GLN A 59 8.62 -13.81 -7.19
N LEU A 60 8.46 -12.49 -7.26
CA LEU A 60 9.49 -11.58 -7.77
C LEU A 60 10.80 -11.64 -6.97
N LYS A 61 10.76 -12.09 -5.70
CA LYS A 61 11.95 -12.30 -4.86
C LYS A 61 12.75 -13.55 -5.21
N THR A 62 12.20 -14.46 -6.01
CA THR A 62 12.93 -15.66 -6.47
C THR A 62 13.80 -15.42 -7.69
N LEU A 63 13.56 -14.32 -8.41
CA LEU A 63 14.31 -13.96 -9.62
C LEU A 63 15.73 -13.48 -9.28
N PRO A 64 16.73 -13.69 -10.16
CA PRO A 64 18.06 -13.11 -10.00
C PRO A 64 18.02 -11.57 -9.94
N ARG A 65 18.67 -10.97 -8.95
CA ARG A 65 18.65 -9.51 -8.70
C ARG A 65 20.02 -8.84 -8.73
N SER A 66 21.06 -9.59 -9.08
CA SER A 66 22.45 -9.13 -9.09
C SER A 66 23.19 -9.69 -10.30
N GLY A 67 24.12 -8.91 -10.85
CA GLY A 67 24.90 -9.30 -12.02
C GLY A 67 25.99 -8.27 -12.32
N LYS A 68 27.07 -8.70 -12.98
CA LYS A 68 28.26 -7.84 -13.21
C LYS A 68 28.00 -6.57 -14.02
N ARG A 69 26.93 -6.55 -14.81
CA ARG A 69 26.53 -5.40 -15.67
C ARG A 69 25.38 -4.59 -15.08
N LEU A 70 24.86 -4.96 -13.91
CA LEU A 70 23.84 -4.16 -13.24
C LEU A 70 24.53 -3.01 -12.50
N LEU A 71 24.16 -1.79 -12.84
CA LEU A 71 24.68 -0.58 -12.20
C LEU A 71 23.89 -0.18 -10.95
N VAL A 72 22.67 -0.70 -10.80
CA VAL A 72 21.78 -0.46 -9.65
C VAL A 72 21.09 -1.76 -9.24
N GLY A 73 20.80 -1.90 -7.94
CA GLY A 73 20.04 -3.03 -7.42
C GLY A 73 18.57 -3.00 -7.84
N ALA A 74 17.94 -4.17 -7.91
CA ALA A 74 16.52 -4.29 -8.24
C ALA A 74 15.65 -3.57 -7.19
N GLY A 75 15.00 -2.48 -7.61
CA GLY A 75 14.14 -1.66 -6.76
C GLY A 75 14.86 -0.56 -5.98
N GLU A 76 16.16 -0.36 -6.19
CA GLU A 76 16.88 0.81 -5.64
C GLU A 76 16.51 2.10 -6.40
N GLU A 77 16.31 1.98 -7.71
CA GLU A 77 15.88 3.07 -8.58
C GLU A 77 14.50 2.79 -9.19
N ASN A 78 13.86 3.85 -9.70
CA ASN A 78 12.56 3.75 -10.39
C ASN A 78 12.64 3.00 -11.74
N ALA A 79 13.86 2.75 -12.24
CA ALA A 79 14.12 2.03 -13.48
C ALA A 79 15.39 1.17 -13.33
N GLY A 80 15.51 0.14 -14.17
CA GLY A 80 16.73 -0.66 -14.26
C GLY A 80 17.84 0.05 -15.05
N LEU A 81 19.09 -0.14 -14.64
CA LEU A 81 20.26 0.42 -15.30
C LEU A 81 21.35 -0.64 -15.52
N VAL A 82 21.89 -0.67 -16.75
CA VAL A 82 22.94 -1.59 -17.19
C VAL A 82 24.03 -0.84 -17.96
N ASP A 83 25.26 -1.34 -17.88
CA ASP A 83 26.42 -0.92 -18.70
C ASP A 83 26.45 -1.66 -20.05
#